data_AF-A0A7Z8VQJ1-F1
#
_entry.id   AF-A0A7Z8VQJ1-F1
#
_cell.length_a   1.000
_cell.length_b   1.000
_cell.length_c   1.000
_cell.angle_alpha   90.00
_cell.angle_beta   90.00
_cell.angle_gamma   90.00
#
_symmetry.space_group_name_H-M   'P 1'
#
loop_
_entity.id
_entity.type
_entity.pdbx_description
1 polymer ?
#
loop_
_entity_poly.entity_id
_entity_poly.type
_entity_poly.pdbx_seq_one_letter_code
_entity_poly.pdbx_strand_id
1 'polypeptide(L)' 'MRTKIARTANGVTRFNISKARFKKIKIPIPCPDTPERSLAIQTEIVHILDTFTTHTA' A
#
# COMPACT_ATOMS: atom_id res chain seq x y z
N MET A 1 3.39 5.94 2.73
CA MET A 1 3.07 5.33 1.42
C MET A 1 2.38 6.32 0.47
N ARG A 2 1.33 7.04 0.90
CA ARG A 2 0.60 8.04 0.09
C ARG A 2 1.50 9.09 -0.59
N THR A 3 2.52 9.59 0.10
CA THR A 3 3.51 10.54 -0.47
C THR A 3 4.32 9.95 -1.63
N LYS A 4 4.65 8.65 -1.61
CA LYS A 4 5.37 8.00 -2.72
C LYS A 4 4.47 7.86 -3.96
N ILE A 5 3.18 7.59 -3.76
CA ILE A 5 2.19 7.51 -4.83
C ILE A 5 1.97 8.90 -5.46
N ALA A 6 1.77 9.93 -4.62
CA ALA A 6 1.60 11.31 -5.09
C ALA A 6 2.81 11.82 -5.87
N ARG A 7 4.04 11.52 -5.42
CA ARG A 7 5.28 11.86 -6.14
C ARG A 7 5.45 11.16 -7.49
N THR A 8 4.68 10.10 -7.72
CA THR A 8 4.69 9.33 -8.97
C THR A 8 3.65 9.88 -9.96
N ALA A 9 2.78 10.81 -9.54
CA ALA A 9 1.83 11.49 -10.40
C ALA A 9 2.51 12.56 -11.25
N ASN A 10 2.09 12.68 -12.51
CA ASN A 10 2.55 13.66 -13.47
C ASN A 10 1.41 14.58 -13.92
N GLY A 11 1.75 15.82 -14.26
CA GLY A 11 0.82 16.84 -14.76
C GLY A 11 0.67 18.00 -13.78
N VAL A 12 0.55 19.21 -14.32
CA VAL A 12 0.42 20.46 -13.53
C VAL A 12 -1.05 20.76 -13.23
N THR A 13 -1.96 20.47 -14.18
CA THR A 13 -3.41 20.67 -14.06
C THR A 13 -4.20 19.38 -13.85
N ARG A 14 -3.73 18.25 -14.40
CA ARG A 14 -4.36 16.93 -14.20
C ARG A 14 -3.32 15.91 -13.72
N PHE A 15 -3.44 15.48 -12.48
CA PHE A 15 -2.58 14.44 -11.91
C PHE A 15 -2.94 13.09 -12.51
N ASN A 16 -1.98 12.47 -13.22
CA ASN A 16 -2.11 11.12 -13.75
C ASN A 16 -0.95 10.23 -13.29
N ILE A 17 -1.26 8.99 -12.92
CA ILE A 17 -0.27 7.96 -12.57
C ILE A 17 -0.34 6.86 -13.62
N SER A 18 0.75 6.68 -14.38
CA SER A 18 0.81 5.60 -15.38
C SER A 18 1.10 4.24 -14.74
N LYS A 19 0.59 3.16 -15.33
CA LYS A 19 0.82 1.77 -14.86
C LYS A 19 2.30 1.45 -14.66
N ALA A 20 3.14 1.85 -15.61
CA ALA A 20 4.59 1.63 -15.56
C ALA A 20 5.26 2.33 -14.37
N ARG A 21 4.73 3.47 -13.96
CA ARG A 21 5.24 4.25 -12.82
C ARG A 21 4.72 3.71 -11.50
N PHE A 22 3.44 3.35 -11.44
CA PHE A 22 2.83 2.70 -10.28
C PHE A 22 3.56 1.41 -9.89
N LYS A 23 3.92 0.57 -10.88
CA LYS A 23 4.67 -0.69 -10.67
C LYS A 23 6.04 -0.49 -10.01
N LYS A 24 6.64 0.70 -10.10
CA LYS A 24 7.95 1.00 -9.49
C LYS A 24 7.88 1.31 -8.00
N ILE A 25 6.68 1.48 -7.44
CA ILE A 25 6.50 1.78 -6.02
C ILE A 25 6.82 0.52 -5.21
N LYS A 26 7.87 0.60 -4.39
CA LYS A 26 8.25 -0.48 -3.47
C LYS A 26 7.32 -0.49 -2.25
N ILE A 27 6.68 -1.63 -2.01
CA ILE A 27 5.84 -1.90 -0.84
C ILE A 27 6.64 -2.84 0.09
N PRO A 28 6.77 -2.54 1.39
CA PRO A 28 7.46 -3.41 2.32
C PRO A 28 6.65 -4.70 2.54
N ILE A 29 7.35 -5.84 2.50
CA ILE A 29 6.80 -7.15 2.84
C ILE A 29 7.44 -7.57 4.19
N PRO A 30 6.65 -7.89 5.23
CA PRO A 30 7.17 -8.11 6.59
C PRO A 30 8.20 -9.24 6.71
N CYS A 31 7.99 -10.35 6.01
CA CYS A 31 8.89 -11.51 5.99
C CYS A 31 9.16 -11.91 4.52
N PRO A 32 10.13 -11.28 3.84
CA PRO A 32 10.38 -11.53 2.42
C PRO A 32 10.83 -12.96 2.14
N ASP A 33 11.53 -13.60 3.08
CA ASP A 33 12.07 -14.96 2.94
C ASP A 33 11.04 -16.06 3.24
N THR A 34 9.93 -15.72 3.92
CA THR A 34 8.90 -16.67 4.35
C THR A 34 7.50 -16.15 3.99
N PRO A 35 6.98 -16.48 2.79
CA PRO A 35 5.70 -15.98 2.31
C PRO A 35 4.51 -16.32 3.20
N GLU A 36 4.47 -17.53 3.76
CA GLU A 36 3.38 -18.00 4.64
C GLU A 36 3.29 -17.16 5.92
N ARG A 37 4.44 -16.88 6.54
CA ARG A 37 4.53 -16.02 7.72
C ARG A 37 4.16 -14.57 7.40
N SER A 38 4.62 -14.06 6.26
CA SER A 38 4.22 -12.74 5.76
C SER A 38 2.72 -12.61 5.57
N LEU A 39 2.07 -13.66 5.06
CA LEU A 39 0.62 -13.66 4.84
C LEU A 39 -0.13 -13.63 6.16
N ALA A 40 0.25 -14.48 7.12
CA ALA A 40 -0.37 -14.51 8.45
C ALA A 40 -0.30 -13.14 9.15
N ILE A 41 0.88 -12.50 9.13
CA ILE A 41 1.07 -11.16 9.71
C ILE A 41 0.24 -10.11 8.96
N GLN A 42 0.21 -10.16 7.63
CA GLN A 42 -0.59 -9.20 6.84
C GLN A 42 -2.09 -9.35 7.10
N THR A 43 -2.59 -10.58 7.26
CA THR A 43 -3.99 -10.84 7.64
C THR A 43 -4.32 -10.26 9.01
N GLU A 44 -3.44 -10.43 9.99
CA GLU A 44 -3.61 -9.84 11.33
C GLU A 44 -3.63 -8.30 11.27
N ILE A 45 -2.72 -7.68 10.50
CA ILE A 45 -2.70 -6.23 10.29
C ILE A 45 -4.02 -5.74 9.68
N VAL A 46 -4.52 -6.41 8.64
CA VAL A 46 -5.78 -6.05 8.00
C VAL A 46 -6.94 -6.15 8.99
N HIS A 47 -7.01 -7.24 9.76
CA HIS A 47 -8.06 -7.41 10.77
C HIS A 47 -8.12 -6.25 11.76
N ILE A 48 -6.97 -5.80 12.27
CA ILE A 48 -6.88 -4.66 13.19
C ILE A 48 -7.28 -3.34 12.50
N LEU A 49 -6.88 -3.13 11.25
CA LEU A 49 -7.23 -1.90 10.52
C LEU A 49 -8.73 -1.86 10.17
N ASP A 50 -9.34 -3.01 9.92
CA ASP A 50 -10.78 -3.11 9.68
C ASP A 50 -11.57 -2.74 10.94
N THR A 51 -11.15 -3.18 12.13
CA THR A 51 -11.83 -2.79 13.38
C THR A 51 -11.81 -1.27 13.57
N PHE A 52 -10.66 -0.61 13.38
CA PHE A 52 -10.59 0.86 13.47
C PHE A 52 -11.41 1.58 12.40
N THR A 53 -11.52 1.00 11.21
CA THR A 53 -12.34 1.55 10.13
C THR A 53 -13.82 1.51 10.52
N THR A 54 -14.29 0.42 11.14
CA THR A 54 -15.68 0.32 11.63
C THR A 54 -16.00 1.32 12.75
N HIS A 55 -15.01 1.70 13.56
CA HIS A 55 -15.19 2.67 14.64
C HIS A 55 -15.13 4.15 14.19
N THR A 56 -14.74 4.41 12.94
CA THR A 56 -14.63 5.77 12.38
C THR A 56 -15.67 6.03 11.27
N ALA A 57 -16.59 5.08 11.04
CA ALA A 57 -17.63 5.15 10.00
C ALA A 57 -18.85 5.98 10.44
#